data_AF-A0A820F5B0-F1
#
_entry.id   AF-A0A820F5B0-F1
#
_cell.length_a   1.000
_cell.length_b   1.000
_cell.length_c   1.000
_cell.angle_alpha   90.00
_cell.angle_beta   90.00
_cell.angle_gamma   90.00
#
_symmetry.space_group_name_H-M   'P 1'
#
loop_
_entity.id
_entity.type
_entity.pdbx_description
1 polymer ?
#
loop_
_entity_poly.entity_id
_entity_poly.type
_entity_poly.pdbx_seq_one_letter_code
_entity_poly.pdbx_strand_id
1 'polypeptide(L)' 'PIKRAGMPEDIANMVLFLCSDDASYCTGATFYVDGGWMLTQPDV' A
#
# COMPACT_ATOMS: atom_id res chain seq x y z
N PRO A 1 7.63 -9.92 -4.40
CA PRO A 1 7.62 -9.25 -3.08
C PRO A 1 8.89 -8.43 -2.86
N ILE A 2 8.72 -7.27 -2.23
CA ILE A 2 9.82 -6.46 -1.72
C ILE A 2 10.46 -7.24 -0.58
N LYS A 3 11.74 -7.62 -0.73
CA LYS A 3 12.50 -8.46 0.21
C LYS A 3 12.99 -7.70 1.45
N ARG A 4 12.12 -6.87 2.04
CA ARG A 4 12.37 -6.14 3.29
C ARG A 4 11.07 -5.95 4.05
N ALA A 5 11.19 -5.70 5.35
CA ALA A 5 10.06 -5.21 6.14
C ALA A 5 9.61 -3.83 5.62
N GLY A 6 8.31 -3.57 5.74
CA GLY A 6 7.76 -2.24 5.57
C GLY A 6 8.27 -1.31 6.68
N MET A 7 8.48 -0.05 6.34
CA MET A 7 8.81 1.02 7.26
C MET A 7 7.59 1.95 7.40
N PRO A 8 7.47 2.71 8.51
CA PRO A 8 6.37 3.66 8.67
C PRO A 8 6.19 4.62 7.49
N GLU A 9 7.28 4.99 6.84
CA GLU A 9 7.30 5.88 5.67
C GLU A 9 6.58 5.26 4.46
N ASP A 10 6.58 3.94 4.31
CA ASP A 10 5.86 3.28 3.20
C ASP A 10 4.35 3.52 3.32
N ILE A 11 3.80 3.44 4.54
CA ILE A 11 2.39 3.75 4.82
C ILE A 11 2.15 5.25 4.69
N ALA A 12 3.02 6.08 5.27
CA ALA A 12 2.87 7.53 5.26
C ALA A 12 2.82 8.09 3.83
N ASN A 13 3.63 7.55 2.91
CA ASN A 13 3.63 7.96 1.51
C ASN A 13 2.33 7.58 0.78
N MET A 14 1.75 6.41 1.07
CA MET A 14 0.43 6.04 0.53
C MET A 14 -0.66 6.98 1.05
N VAL A 15 -0.64 7.30 2.35
CA VAL A 15 -1.60 8.26 2.95
C VAL A 15 -1.43 9.64 2.33
N LEU A 16 -0.19 10.10 2.15
CA LEU A 16 0.11 11.39 1.52
C LEU A 16 -0.44 11.45 0.09
N PHE A 17 -0.27 10.38 -0.70
CA PHE A 17 -0.89 10.27 -2.03
C PHE A 17 -2.41 10.35 -1.95
N LEU A 18 -3.05 9.59 -1.06
CA LEU A 18 -4.51 9.59 -0.92
C LEU A 18 -5.08 10.95 -0.47
N CYS A 19 -4.28 11.77 0.20
CA CYS A 19 -4.65 13.13 0.58
C CYS A 19 -4.34 14.19 -0.49
N SER A 20 -3.66 13.85 -1.58
CA SER A 20 -3.33 14.79 -2.66
C SER A 20 -4.45 14.87 -3.71
N ASP A 21 -4.38 15.92 -4.54
CA ASP A 21 -5.31 16.10 -5.67
C ASP A 21 -5.22 14.97 -6.71
N ASP A 22 -4.07 14.28 -6.77
CA ASP A 22 -3.83 13.18 -7.70
C ASP A 22 -4.71 11.96 -7.39
N ALA A 23 -5.18 11.82 -6.14
CA ALA A 23 -6.09 10.76 -5.71
C ALA A 23 -7.57 11.14 -5.82
N SER A 24 -7.92 12.22 -6.52
CA SER A 24 -9.29 12.77 -6.60
C SER A 24 -10.38 11.78 -7.07
N TYR A 25 -10.01 10.68 -7.72
CA TYR A 25 -10.94 9.63 -8.15
C TYR A 25 -10.71 8.28 -7.44
N CYS A 26 -9.83 8.23 -6.45
CA CYS A 26 -9.52 7.04 -5.67
C CYS A 26 -10.38 7.00 -4.40
N THR A 27 -11.52 6.29 -4.45
CA THR A 27 -12.43 6.15 -3.30
C THR A 27 -13.06 4.77 -3.24
N GLY A 28 -13.50 4.35 -2.03
CA GLY A 28 -14.22 3.08 -1.81
C GLY A 28 -13.38 1.82 -1.94
N ALA A 29 -12.04 1.94 -1.92
CA ALA A 29 -11.12 0.83 -2.12
C ALA A 29 -10.18 0.62 -0.92
N THR A 30 -9.64 -0.59 -0.80
CA THR A 30 -8.54 -0.92 0.11
C THR A 30 -7.22 -0.89 -0.68
N PHE A 31 -6.26 -0.09 -0.23
CA PHE A 31 -4.94 0.03 -0.86
C PHE A 31 -3.90 -0.74 -0.04
N TYR A 32 -3.37 -1.83 -0.62
CA TYR A 32 -2.36 -2.65 0.04
C TYR A 32 -0.98 -2.03 -0.08
N VAL A 33 -0.32 -1.88 1.07
CA VAL A 33 1.07 -1.43 1.20
C VAL A 33 1.86 -2.49 1.97
N ASP A 34 1.95 -3.67 1.37
CA ASP A 34 2.45 -4.88 2.01
C ASP A 34 3.71 -5.45 1.33
N GLY A 35 4.25 -4.74 0.34
CA GLY A 35 5.38 -5.20 -0.46
C GLY A 35 5.05 -6.44 -1.32
N GLY A 36 3.77 -6.72 -1.62
CA GLY A 36 3.32 -7.87 -2.40
C GLY A 36 3.22 -9.16 -1.58
N TRP A 37 3.05 -9.05 -0.27
CA TRP A 37 2.94 -10.17 0.65
C TRP A 37 1.70 -11.02 0.35
N MET A 38 0.53 -10.41 0.20
CA MET A 38 -0.73 -11.10 -0.07
C MET A 38 -0.77 -11.88 -1.38
N LEU A 39 0.09 -11.53 -2.34
CA LEU A 39 0.16 -12.21 -3.64
C LEU A 39 1.15 -13.38 -3.67
N THR A 40 1.94 -13.57 -2.62
CA THR A 40 3.08 -14.50 -2.66
C THR A 40 3.20 -15.45 -1.48
N GLN A 41 2.35 -15.30 -0.46
CA GLN A 41 2.22 -16.35 0.52
C GLN A 41 1.45 -17.53 -0.10
N PRO A 42 1.88 -18.78 0.12
CA PRO A 42 1.03 -19.93 -0.14
C PRO A 42 -0.21 -19.84 0.76
N ASP A 43 -1.36 -20.23 0.21
CA ASP A 43 -2.63 -20.25 0.93
C ASP A 43 -2.46 -21.02 2.25
N VAL A 44 -2.52 -20.31 3.37
CA VAL A 44 -2.60 -20.90 4.72
C VAL A 44 -4.06 -21.06 5.14
#